data_AF-A0A5E4WUM8-F1
#
_entry.id   AF-A0A5E4WUM8-F1
#
_cell.length_a   1.000
_cell.length_b   1.000
_cell.length_c   1.000
_cell.angle_alpha   90.00
_cell.angle_beta   90.00
_cell.angle_gamma   90.00
#
_symmetry.space_group_name_H-M   'P 1'
#
loop_
_entity.id
_entity.type
_entity.pdbx_description
1 polymer ?
#
loop_
_entity_poly.entity_id
_entity_poly.type
_entity_poly.pdbx_seq_one_letter_code
_entity_poly.pdbx_strand_id
1 'polypeptide(L)' 'MKPNQPSWIEAVRTKLQERKRQWPEIARESGVPYHTVVKVASGVVTDPRVSTVQALHDYFASCPDGHATPGNASPAD' A
#
# COMPACT_ATOMS: atom_id res chain seq x y z
N MET A 1 -14.08 -18.37 -18.87
CA MET A 1 -13.02 -17.37 -18.59
C MET A 1 -12.83 -17.34 -17.08
N LYS A 2 -11.67 -17.74 -16.56
CA LYS A 2 -11.39 -17.68 -15.12
C LYS A 2 -11.49 -16.22 -14.68
N PRO A 3 -12.15 -15.87 -13.56
CA PRO A 3 -12.10 -14.51 -13.07
C PRO A 3 -10.62 -14.17 -12.87
N ASN A 4 -10.16 -13.15 -13.60
CA ASN A 4 -8.80 -12.63 -13.50
C ASN A 4 -8.64 -12.18 -12.06
N GLN A 5 -7.99 -13.00 -11.23
CA GLN A 5 -7.69 -12.65 -9.85
C GLN A 5 -7.02 -11.28 -9.89
N PRO A 6 -7.51 -10.28 -9.14
CA PRO A 6 -6.92 -8.95 -9.18
C PRO A 6 -5.43 -9.11 -8.92
N SER A 7 -4.63 -8.58 -9.83
CA SER A 7 -3.18 -8.63 -9.65
C SER A 7 -2.85 -7.99 -8.30
N TRP A 8 -1.79 -8.46 -7.63
CA TRP A 8 -1.43 -7.97 -6.30
C TRP A 8 -1.31 -6.44 -6.25
N ILE A 9 -0.86 -5.83 -7.35
CA ILE A 9 -0.85 -4.37 -7.53
C ILE A 9 -2.25 -3.77 -7.61
N GLU A 10 -3.21 -4.41 -8.25
CA GLU A 10 -4.61 -3.96 -8.29
C GLU A 10 -5.30 -4.05 -6.92
N ALA A 11 -4.95 -5.06 -6.11
CA ALA A 11 -5.43 -5.13 -4.73
C ALA A 11 -4.92 -3.95 -3.90
N VAL A 12 -3.62 -3.63 -4.00
CA VAL A 12 -3.00 -2.46 -3.35
C VAL A 12 -3.61 -1.15 -3.87
N ARG A 13 -3.82 -1.03 -5.19
CA ARG A 13 -4.47 0.15 -5.79
C ARG A 13 -5.88 0.32 -5.27
N THR A 14 -6.67 -0.74 -5.18
CA THR A 14 -8.03 -0.69 -4.60
C THR A 14 -7.99 -0.15 -3.18
N LYS A 15 -7.13 -0.69 -2.32
CA LYS A 15 -6.96 -0.22 -0.93
C LYS A 15 -6.52 1.24 -0.84
N LEU A 16 -5.66 1.69 -1.74
CA LEU A 16 -5.27 3.10 -1.85
C LEU A 16 -6.44 3.99 -2.29
N GLN A 17 -7.28 3.53 -3.22
CA GLN A 17 -8.45 4.28 -3.69
C GLN A 17 -9.53 4.38 -2.60
N GLU A 18 -9.72 3.35 -1.77
CA GLU A 18 -10.58 3.39 -0.58
C GLU A 18 -10.10 4.43 0.44
N ARG A 19 -8.77 4.58 0.60
CA ARG A 19 -8.12 5.45 1.58
C ARG A 19 -7.53 6.74 0.99
N LYS A 20 -8.17 7.31 -0.05
CA LYS A 20 -7.70 8.54 -0.76
C LYS A 20 -7.31 9.70 0.13
N ARG A 21 -7.99 9.90 1.25
CA ARG A 21 -7.74 11.01 2.17
C ARG A 21 -6.54 10.77 3.10
N GLN A 22 -6.05 9.53 3.19
CA GLN A 22 -4.97 9.10 4.09
C GLN A 22 -3.65 8.83 3.37
N TRP A 23 -3.55 9.10 2.07
CA TRP A 23 -2.31 8.93 1.31
C TRP A 23 -1.05 9.55 1.94
N PRO A 24 -1.06 10.77 2.52
CA PRO A 24 0.13 11.30 3.18
C PRO A 24 0.55 10.48 4.41
N GLU A 25 -0.41 9.92 5.14
CA GLU A 25 -0.15 9.08 6.31
C GLU A 25 0.35 7.70 5.91
N ILE A 26 -0.30 7.07 4.93
CA ILE A 26 0.14 5.80 4.33
C ILE A 26 1.57 5.93 3.81
N ALA A 27 1.91 7.02 3.12
CA ALA A 27 3.27 7.27 2.62
C ALA A 27 4.30 7.33 3.76
N ARG A 28 3.96 8.04 4.85
CA ARG A 28 4.82 8.17 6.02
C ARG A 28 5.03 6.82 6.72
N GLU A 29 3.98 6.04 6.90
CA GLU A 29 4.04 4.78 7.66
C GLU A 29 4.60 3.61 6.83
N SER A 30 4.30 3.56 5.53
CA SER A 30 4.85 2.54 4.62
C SER A 30 6.31 2.79 4.22
N GLY A 31 6.86 3.97 4.53
CA GLY A 31 8.19 4.40 4.07
C GLY A 31 8.27 4.66 2.55
N VAL A 32 7.13 4.65 1.85
CA VAL A 32 7.06 4.93 0.42
C VAL A 32 6.83 6.43 0.20
N PRO A 33 7.61 7.11 -0.68
CA PRO A 33 7.41 8.52 -0.96
C PRO A 33 5.97 8.82 -1.41
N TYR A 34 5.37 9.91 -0.90
CA TYR A 34 3.99 10.30 -1.23
C TYR A 34 3.73 10.39 -2.74
N HIS A 35 4.66 10.96 -3.50
CA HIS A 35 4.59 11.00 -4.97
C HIS A 35 4.51 9.61 -5.60
N THR A 36 5.19 8.62 -5.03
CA THR A 36 5.13 7.23 -5.49
C THR A 36 3.77 6.60 -5.16
N VAL A 37 3.24 6.85 -3.96
CA VAL A 37 1.88 6.43 -3.57
C VAL A 37 0.84 7.00 -4.53
N VAL A 38 0.90 8.31 -4.82
CA VAL A 38 0.00 8.97 -5.78
C VAL A 38 0.13 8.34 -7.17
N LYS A 39 1.36 8.14 -7.67
CA LYS A 39 1.61 7.52 -8.97
C LYS A 39 1.07 6.10 -9.09
N VAL A 40 1.24 5.30 -8.04
CA VAL A 40 0.72 3.92 -7.96
C VAL A 40 -0.81 3.95 -7.93
N ALA A 41 -1.39 4.80 -7.10
CA ALA A 41 -2.84 4.95 -6.96
C ALA A 41 -3.49 5.46 -8.26
N SER A 42 -2.89 6.43 -8.93
CA SER A 42 -3.33 6.98 -10.22
C SER A 42 -3.07 6.05 -11.40
N GLY A 43 -2.36 4.93 -11.21
CA GLY A 43 -2.06 3.98 -12.28
C GLY A 43 -1.04 4.48 -13.31
N VAL A 44 -0.41 5.65 -13.08
CA VAL A 44 0.60 6.24 -13.97
C VAL A 44 1.87 5.40 -14.03
N VAL A 45 2.18 4.70 -12.93
CA VAL A 45 3.31 3.76 -12.90
C VAL A 45 2.80 2.38 -13.31
N THR A 46 3.21 1.96 -14.51
CA THR A 46 2.86 0.66 -15.10
C THR A 46 3.58 -0.49 -14.39
N ASP A 47 4.83 -0.28 -13.98
CA ASP A 47 5.66 -1.28 -13.30
C ASP A 47 6.26 -0.70 -12.01
N PRO A 48 5.49 -0.66 -10.91
CA PRO A 48 6.05 -0.28 -9.62
C PRO A 48 6.95 -1.41 -9.11
N ARG A 49 8.10 -1.04 -8.54
CA ARG A 49 9.01 -2.03 -7.94
C ARG A 49 8.27 -2.88 -6.93
N VAL A 50 8.53 -4.19 -6.95
CA VAL A 50 7.94 -5.15 -6.00
C VAL A 50 8.14 -4.71 -4.55
N SER A 51 9.30 -4.12 -4.21
CA SER A 51 9.57 -3.58 -2.87
C SER A 51 8.56 -2.50 -2.44
N THR A 52 8.10 -1.66 -3.37
CA THR A 52 7.09 -0.62 -3.11
C THR A 52 5.72 -1.23 -2.90
N VAL A 53 5.36 -2.22 -3.72
CA VAL A 53 4.07 -2.93 -3.61
C VAL A 53 4.02 -3.72 -2.30
N GLN A 54 5.12 -4.39 -1.96
CA GLN A 54 5.28 -5.12 -0.69
C GLN A 54 5.14 -4.18 0.51
N ALA A 55 5.86 -3.05 0.55
CA ALA A 55 5.77 -2.11 1.67
C ALA A 55 4.35 -1.57 1.90
N LEU A 56 3.63 -1.25 0.82
CA LEU A 56 2.23 -0.83 0.90
C LEU A 56 1.32 -1.98 1.33
N HIS A 57 1.57 -3.19 0.82
CA HIS A 57 0.81 -4.37 1.20
C HIS A 57 1.02 -4.74 2.67
N ASP A 58 2.25 -4.74 3.17
CA ASP A 58 2.60 -4.95 4.58
C ASP A 58 1.91 -3.93 5.48
N TYR A 59 1.88 -2.66 5.07
CA TYR A 59 1.13 -1.62 5.77
C TYR A 59 -0.36 -1.97 5.88
N PHE A 60 -1.00 -2.36 4.77
CA PHE A 60 -2.42 -2.72 4.79
C PHE A 60 -2.71 -4.04 5.51
N ALA A 61 -1.79 -5.00 5.47
CA ALA A 61 -1.89 -6.25 6.22
C ALA A 61 -1.77 -6.00 7.73
N SER A 62 -0.95 -5.02 8.13
CA SER A 62 -0.76 -4.61 9.51
C SER A 62 -1.85 -3.65 10.01
N CYS A 63 -2.59 -2.98 9.11
CA CYS A 63 -3.64 -2.01 9.43
C CYS A 63 -4.98 -2.38 8.74
N PRO A 64 -5.66 -3.45 9.21
CA PRO A 64 -6.86 -3.96 8.57
C PRO A 64 -8.03 -2.96 8.62
N ASP A 65 -8.21 -2.21 9.70
CA ASP A 65 -9.37 -1.34 9.90
C ASP A 65 -9.01 -0.05 10.66
N GLY A 66 -8.82 1.03 9.91
CA GLY A 66 -9.16 2.40 10.30
C GLY A 66 -8.47 3.09 11.49
N HIS A 67 -7.74 2.43 12.39
CA HIS A 67 -7.19 3.11 13.56
C HIS A 67 -6.04 2.37 14.27
N ALA A 68 -5.08 3.19 14.70
CA ALA A 68 -4.06 2.99 15.73
C ALA A 68 -2.79 2.22 15.35
N THR A 69 -1.77 3.02 14.99
CA THR A 69 -0.37 2.91 15.42
C THR A 69 0.17 1.50 15.68
N PRO A 70 0.96 0.90 14.78
CA PRO A 70 1.86 -0.17 15.16
C PRO A 70 3.05 0.45 15.90
N GLY A 71 2.86 0.69 17.21
CA GLY A 71 4.00 0.80 18.11
C GLY A 71 4.74 -0.52 18.10
N ASN A 72 5.92 -0.52 17.47
CA ASN A 72 7.00 -1.49 17.66
C ASN A 72 6.76 -2.93 17.16
N ALA A 73 7.27 -3.22 15.95
CA ALA A 73 7.72 -4.57 15.60
C ALA A 73 9.09 -4.47 14.94
N SER A 74 10.14 -4.40 15.76
CA SER A 74 11.44 -4.97 15.39
C SER A 74 11.31 -6.49 15.44
N PRO A 75 11.60 -7.24 14.37
CA PRO A 75 11.99 -8.62 14.50
C PRO A 75 13.50 -8.63 14.73
N ALA A 76 13.91 -8.72 16.00
CA ALA A 76 15.24 -9.20 16.35
C ALA A 76 15.08 -10.67 16.70
N ASP A 77 15.57 -11.55 15.82
CA ASP A 77 16.06 -12.88 16.16
C ASP A 77 17.45 -13.04 15.54
#